data_AF-A0A7E4VPT1-F1
#
_entry.id   AF-A0A7E4VPT1-F1
#
_cell.length_a   1.000
_cell.length_b   1.000
_cell.length_c   1.000
_cell.angle_alpha   90.00
_cell.angle_beta   90.00
_cell.angle_gamma   90.00
#
_symmetry.space_group_name_H-M   'P 1'
#
loop_
_entity.id
_entity.type
_entity.pdbx_description
1 polymer ?
#
loop_
_entity_poly.entity_id
_entity_poly.type
_entity_poly.pdbx_seq_one_letter_code
_entity_poly.pdbx_strand_id
1 'polypeptide(L)'
;MSHIAITVFALCAGLVSTLPSSDRGLLSGYHQVFNHDALITDAPTFAPTTEDSDAELDHPWSCGTDLFTMSIAEGTIEHDCPDLKNDVNNCCVAHDDCYDDQLGRDFCDDTFCNCLHNATISSKQCNEDDGPAFCTLVRNFGEGAYVAAGLNTTTVSPDDEDILNGGQNSTDYTEYYDEASTQTHP
;
A
#
# COMPACT_ATOMS: atom_id res chain seq x y z
N MET A 1 -21.59 0.72 13.35
CA MET A 1 -21.32 1.11 11.95
C MET A 1 -20.39 2.29 12.01
N SER A 2 -19.09 2.00 11.85
CA SER A 2 -17.97 2.89 12.14
C SER A 2 -17.89 4.08 11.21
N HIS A 3 -17.59 5.24 11.79
CA HIS A 3 -17.27 6.48 11.11
C HIS A 3 -16.02 6.42 10.21
N ILE A 4 -15.33 5.28 10.15
CA ILE A 4 -14.07 5.06 9.41
C ILE A 4 -14.29 5.09 7.89
N ALA A 5 -15.48 4.73 7.38
CA ALA A 5 -15.76 4.79 5.94
C ALA A 5 -16.02 6.22 5.41
N ILE A 6 -16.31 7.20 6.28
CA ILE A 6 -16.68 8.56 5.86
C ILE A 6 -15.43 9.35 5.44
N THR A 7 -14.27 9.09 6.05
CA THR A 7 -13.04 9.83 5.76
C THR A 7 -12.37 9.39 4.45
N VAL A 8 -12.47 8.10 4.08
CA VAL A 8 -11.96 7.61 2.78
C VAL A 8 -12.83 8.14 1.62
N PHE A 9 -14.13 8.35 1.83
CA PHE A 9 -15.00 9.00 0.85
C PHE A 9 -14.76 10.51 0.71
N ALA A 10 -14.16 11.17 1.71
CA ALA A 10 -14.01 12.63 1.71
C ALA A 10 -12.93 13.13 0.75
N LEU A 11 -11.90 12.33 0.46
CA LEU A 11 -10.88 12.70 -0.55
C LEU A 11 -11.39 12.53 -1.99
N CYS A 12 -12.37 11.65 -2.24
CA CYS A 12 -12.98 11.53 -3.57
C CYS A 12 -14.20 12.44 -3.81
N ALA A 13 -14.79 13.07 -2.78
CA ALA A 13 -16.02 13.88 -2.92
C ALA A 13 -15.85 15.40 -2.73
N GLY A 14 -14.69 15.87 -2.24
CA GLY A 14 -14.46 17.28 -1.91
C GLY A 14 -14.26 18.25 -3.08
N LEU A 15 -13.94 17.76 -4.30
CA LEU A 15 -13.57 18.62 -5.44
C LEU A 15 -14.69 18.91 -6.45
N VAL A 16 -15.95 18.54 -6.18
CA VAL A 16 -17.05 18.75 -7.16
C VAL A 16 -17.86 20.04 -6.92
N SER A 17 -17.65 20.79 -5.84
CA SER A 17 -18.58 21.87 -5.45
C SER A 17 -18.19 23.31 -5.83
N THR A 18 -17.09 23.57 -6.55
CA THR A 18 -16.74 24.97 -6.96
C THR A 18 -16.28 25.14 -8.40
N LEU A 19 -16.52 24.18 -9.30
CA LEU A 19 -16.15 24.34 -10.70
C LEU A 19 -17.27 25.05 -11.53
N PRO A 20 -16.95 26.13 -12.26
CA PRO A 20 -17.91 26.86 -13.10
C PRO A 20 -18.43 26.03 -14.29
N SER A 21 -19.69 26.29 -14.66
CA SER A 21 -20.56 25.48 -15.54
C SER A 21 -20.25 25.50 -17.05
N SER A 22 -19.01 25.22 -17.47
CA SER A 22 -18.72 24.99 -18.89
C SER A 22 -17.78 23.81 -19.04
N ASP A 23 -18.34 22.60 -19.09
CA ASP A 23 -17.88 21.44 -19.88
C ASP A 23 -18.63 20.17 -19.43
N ARG A 24 -19.95 20.19 -19.62
CA ARG A 24 -20.77 18.96 -19.63
C ARG A 24 -20.75 18.41 -21.05
N GLY A 25 -19.79 17.56 -21.36
CA GLY A 25 -19.73 16.98 -22.69
C GLY A 25 -18.59 16.01 -22.95
N LEU A 26 -18.41 14.97 -22.13
CA LEU A 26 -17.78 13.72 -22.61
C LEU A 26 -18.00 12.54 -21.66
N LEU A 27 -19.26 12.14 -21.46
CA LEU A 27 -19.60 10.79 -21.00
C LEU A 27 -20.41 10.12 -22.10
N SER A 28 -19.72 9.43 -23.01
CA SER A 28 -20.36 8.51 -23.95
C SER A 28 -19.35 7.52 -24.48
N GLY A 29 -19.38 6.31 -23.93
CA GLY A 29 -18.87 5.11 -24.61
C GLY A 29 -17.62 4.48 -24.00
N TYR A 30 -17.78 3.70 -22.94
CA TYR A 30 -17.05 2.44 -22.84
C TYR A 30 -17.83 1.44 -21.97
N HIS A 31 -18.86 0.86 -22.59
CA HIS A 31 -19.47 -0.40 -22.18
C HIS A 31 -19.42 -1.27 -23.44
N GLN A 32 -19.29 -2.60 -23.28
CA GLN A 32 -19.24 -3.68 -24.31
C GLN A 32 -17.78 -4.20 -24.49
N VAL A 33 -17.41 -5.49 -24.35
CA VAL A 33 -18.07 -6.78 -24.10
C VAL A 33 -17.01 -7.75 -23.57
N PHE A 34 -17.31 -8.55 -22.52
CA PHE A 34 -16.57 -9.79 -22.23
C PHE A 34 -16.96 -10.84 -23.27
N ASN A 35 -16.03 -11.28 -24.10
CA ASN A 35 -16.19 -12.48 -24.93
C ASN A 35 -15.09 -13.48 -24.56
N HIS A 36 -15.49 -14.55 -23.88
CA HIS A 36 -14.74 -15.80 -23.86
C HIS A 36 -15.16 -16.63 -25.10
N ASP A 37 -14.19 -17.37 -25.63
CA ASP A 37 -14.25 -18.34 -26.73
C ASP A 37 -14.10 -17.82 -28.17
N ALA A 38 -12.84 -17.69 -28.59
CA ALA A 38 -12.41 -18.13 -29.90
C ALA A 38 -10.90 -18.44 -29.89
N LEU A 39 -10.55 -19.73 -29.87
CA LEU A 39 -9.30 -20.21 -30.46
C LEU A 39 -9.34 -19.88 -31.96
N ILE A 40 -8.32 -19.22 -32.48
CA ILE A 40 -7.57 -19.64 -33.68
C ILE A 40 -6.33 -18.74 -33.82
N THR A 41 -5.26 -19.46 -34.10
CA THR A 41 -3.88 -19.06 -34.37
C THR A 41 -3.80 -18.08 -35.53
N ASP A 42 -3.10 -16.96 -35.33
CA ASP A 42 -2.14 -16.34 -36.26
C ASP A 42 -1.74 -14.98 -35.68
N ALA A 43 -0.73 -14.99 -34.81
CA ALA A 43 -0.21 -13.78 -34.17
C ALA A 43 0.61 -12.94 -35.17
N PRO A 44 0.24 -11.67 -35.45
CA PRO A 44 1.22 -10.72 -35.95
C PRO A 44 2.23 -10.48 -34.83
N THR A 45 3.51 -10.59 -35.15
CA THR A 45 4.62 -10.28 -34.25
C THR A 45 4.52 -8.81 -33.85
N PHE A 46 3.85 -8.54 -32.73
CA PHE A 46 3.85 -7.25 -32.07
C PHE A 46 5.23 -7.13 -31.44
N ALA A 47 6.13 -6.44 -32.12
CA ALA A 47 7.36 -5.98 -31.50
C ALA A 47 6.97 -5.19 -30.24
N PRO A 48 7.54 -5.49 -29.06
CA PRO A 48 7.29 -4.69 -27.88
C PRO A 48 7.79 -3.27 -28.20
N THR A 49 6.86 -2.34 -28.34
CA THR A 49 7.16 -0.91 -28.33
C THR A 49 7.56 -0.60 -26.90
N THR A 50 8.86 -0.59 -26.64
CA THR A 50 9.50 -0.10 -25.44
C THR A 50 9.39 1.43 -25.41
N GLU A 51 8.24 1.95 -24.98
CA GLU A 51 8.03 3.38 -24.73
C GLU A 51 6.95 3.53 -23.61
N ASP A 52 7.16 2.87 -22.46
CA ASP A 52 6.67 3.42 -21.19
C ASP A 52 7.93 3.69 -20.38
N SER A 53 8.27 4.96 -20.22
CA SER A 53 9.32 5.38 -19.31
C SER A 53 8.75 5.35 -17.90
N ASP A 54 8.38 4.15 -17.44
CA ASP A 54 8.17 3.92 -16.02
C ASP A 54 9.53 4.20 -15.37
N ALA A 55 9.59 5.21 -14.50
CA ALA A 55 10.79 5.48 -13.74
C ALA A 55 11.14 4.19 -12.96
N GLU A 56 12.23 3.53 -13.35
CA GLU A 56 12.69 2.31 -12.71
C GLU A 56 12.89 2.58 -11.22
N LEU A 57 12.24 1.80 -10.37
CA LEU A 57 12.42 1.94 -8.95
C LEU A 57 13.77 1.36 -8.51
N ASP A 58 14.44 2.00 -7.55
CA ASP A 58 15.68 1.48 -6.97
C ASP A 58 15.45 0.13 -6.24
N HIS A 59 14.23 -0.04 -5.71
CA HIS A 59 13.75 -1.22 -5.01
C HIS A 59 12.31 -1.54 -5.43
N PRO A 60 11.86 -2.80 -5.33
CA PRO A 60 10.44 -3.12 -5.45
C PRO A 60 9.61 -2.21 -4.54
N TRP A 61 8.40 -1.87 -4.98
CA TRP A 61 7.52 -1.07 -4.16
C TRP A 61 7.18 -1.80 -2.84
N SER A 62 7.46 -1.15 -1.71
CA SER A 62 7.37 -1.73 -0.37
C SER A 62 6.41 -0.99 0.57
N CYS A 63 5.85 0.16 0.17
CA CYS A 63 4.92 0.87 1.05
C CYS A 63 3.58 0.12 1.15
N GLY A 64 3.36 -0.60 2.24
CA GLY A 64 2.11 -1.32 2.53
C GLY A 64 2.37 -2.63 3.28
N THR A 65 1.35 -3.23 3.87
CA THR A 65 1.50 -4.51 4.63
C THR A 65 1.01 -5.73 3.85
N ASP A 66 0.16 -5.51 2.85
CA ASP A 66 -0.46 -6.54 2.03
C ASP A 66 -0.67 -6.01 0.61
N LEU A 67 -0.99 -6.90 -0.34
CA LEU A 67 -1.09 -6.54 -1.76
C LEU A 67 -2.09 -5.41 -2.04
N PHE A 68 -3.19 -5.33 -1.28
CA PHE A 68 -4.19 -4.30 -1.47
C PHE A 68 -3.71 -2.94 -0.97
N THR A 69 -3.20 -2.87 0.27
CA THR A 69 -2.67 -1.61 0.83
C THR A 69 -1.45 -1.12 0.06
N MET A 70 -0.61 -2.05 -0.40
CA MET A 70 0.54 -1.79 -1.26
C MET A 70 0.13 -1.13 -2.58
N SER A 71 -0.86 -1.69 -3.27
CA SER A 71 -1.33 -1.17 -4.57
C SER A 71 -1.97 0.22 -4.43
N ILE A 72 -2.69 0.46 -3.33
CA ILE A 72 -3.29 1.78 -3.06
C ILE A 72 -2.20 2.81 -2.81
N ALA A 73 -1.23 2.50 -1.96
CA ALA A 73 -0.15 3.43 -1.65
C ALA A 73 0.66 3.76 -2.91
N GLU A 74 0.95 2.76 -3.75
CA GLU A 74 1.65 2.95 -5.02
C GLU A 74 0.87 3.87 -5.94
N GLY A 75 -0.42 3.57 -6.16
CA GLY A 75 -1.28 4.35 -7.04
C GLY A 75 -1.47 5.80 -6.57
N THR A 76 -1.54 6.04 -5.26
CA THR A 76 -1.59 7.40 -4.70
C THR A 76 -0.33 8.18 -5.05
N ILE A 77 0.86 7.64 -4.77
CA ILE A 77 2.13 8.34 -5.01
C ILE A 77 2.40 8.50 -6.50
N GLU A 78 2.08 7.49 -7.31
CA GLU A 78 2.19 7.58 -8.77
C GLU A 78 1.26 8.62 -9.38
N HIS A 79 0.10 8.86 -8.77
CA HIS A 79 -0.83 9.91 -9.20
C HIS A 79 -0.38 11.32 -8.78
N ASP A 80 -0.05 11.48 -7.49
CA ASP A 80 0.12 12.80 -6.87
C ASP A 80 1.56 13.34 -6.97
N CYS A 81 2.56 12.45 -6.95
CA CYS A 81 3.97 12.81 -7.09
C CYS A 81 4.81 11.68 -7.73
N PRO A 82 4.61 11.36 -9.02
CA PRO A 82 5.32 10.29 -9.70
C PRO A 82 6.84 10.46 -9.68
N ASP A 83 7.33 11.70 -9.77
CA ASP A 83 8.76 12.01 -9.73
C ASP A 83 9.42 11.71 -8.37
N LEU A 84 8.62 11.54 -7.31
CA LEU A 84 9.08 11.26 -5.94
C LEU A 84 8.83 9.81 -5.52
N LYS A 85 8.32 8.96 -6.44
CA LYS A 85 7.97 7.56 -6.15
C LYS A 85 9.15 6.79 -5.55
N ASN A 86 10.35 6.99 -6.09
CA ASN A 86 11.59 6.39 -5.57
C ASN A 86 11.93 6.87 -4.15
N ASP A 87 11.92 8.19 -3.94
CA ASP A 87 12.27 8.77 -2.64
C ASP A 87 11.28 8.34 -1.54
N VAL A 88 9.99 8.27 -1.86
CA VAL A 88 8.96 7.77 -0.94
C VAL A 88 9.15 6.27 -0.67
N ASN A 89 9.40 5.46 -1.69
CA ASN A 89 9.61 4.03 -1.51
C ASN A 89 10.84 3.72 -0.65
N ASN A 90 11.91 4.50 -0.80
CA ASN A 90 13.10 4.38 0.03
C ASN A 90 12.81 4.61 1.52
N CYS A 91 11.85 5.48 1.86
CA CYS A 91 11.38 5.63 3.23
C CYS A 91 10.66 4.37 3.75
N CYS A 92 9.88 3.70 2.91
CA CYS A 92 9.16 2.48 3.28
C CYS A 92 10.11 1.30 3.49
N VAL A 93 11.07 1.11 2.60
CA VAL A 93 12.13 0.09 2.77
C VAL A 93 12.86 0.29 4.10
N ALA A 94 13.29 1.52 4.40
CA ALA A 94 13.98 1.81 5.66
C ALA A 94 13.09 1.64 6.91
N HIS A 95 11.77 1.81 6.77
CA HIS A 95 10.82 1.58 7.87
C HIS A 95 10.61 0.09 8.13
N ASP A 96 10.45 -0.70 7.08
CA ASP A 96 10.36 -2.16 7.17
C ASP A 96 11.64 -2.76 7.79
N ASP A 97 12.82 -2.31 7.34
CA ASP A 97 14.11 -2.71 7.94
C ASP A 97 14.17 -2.36 9.43
N CYS A 98 13.70 -1.16 9.82
CA CYS A 98 13.66 -0.75 11.23
C CYS A 98 12.71 -1.61 12.07
N TYR A 99 11.59 -2.04 11.47
CA TYR A 99 10.65 -2.97 12.07
C TYR A 99 11.27 -4.35 12.21
N ASP A 100 11.92 -4.88 11.18
CA ASP A 100 12.61 -6.18 11.23
C ASP A 100 13.72 -6.20 12.30
N ASP A 101 14.48 -5.11 12.41
CA ASP A 101 15.51 -4.92 13.43
C ASP A 101 14.94 -4.68 14.85
N GLN A 102 13.62 -4.54 14.98
CA GLN A 102 12.91 -4.33 16.25
C GLN A 102 13.48 -3.16 17.08
N LEU A 103 13.80 -2.05 16.41
CA LEU A 103 14.43 -0.87 17.05
C LEU A 103 13.48 -0.03 17.92
N GLY A 104 12.22 -0.46 18.05
CA GLY A 104 11.16 0.23 18.76
C GLY A 104 10.21 0.94 17.81
N ARG A 105 8.92 0.59 17.88
CA ARG A 105 7.88 1.10 16.96
C ARG A 105 7.86 2.63 16.87
N ASP A 106 7.75 3.32 18.00
CA ASP A 106 7.66 4.79 18.01
C ASP A 106 8.91 5.45 17.37
N PHE A 107 10.09 4.86 17.56
CA PHE A 107 11.32 5.33 16.92
C PHE A 107 11.30 5.11 15.40
N CYS A 108 10.87 3.94 14.95
CA CYS A 108 10.75 3.62 13.53
C CYS A 108 9.72 4.51 12.84
N ASP A 109 8.54 4.69 13.46
CA ASP A 109 7.48 5.54 12.94
C ASP A 109 7.91 7.02 12.87
N ASP A 110 8.56 7.54 13.90
CA ASP A 110 9.09 8.91 13.89
C ASP A 110 10.14 9.11 12.79
N THR A 111 11.01 8.11 12.60
CA THR A 111 12.03 8.13 11.55
C THR A 111 11.39 8.10 10.16
N PHE A 112 10.40 7.24 9.95
CA PHE A 112 9.62 7.15 8.73
C PHE A 112 8.88 8.46 8.40
N CYS A 113 8.17 9.04 9.37
CA CYS A 113 7.47 10.31 9.22
C CYS A 113 8.42 11.45 8.79
N ASN A 114 9.61 11.51 9.39
CA ASN A 114 10.63 12.50 9.02
C ASN A 114 11.20 12.24 7.62
N CYS A 115 11.39 10.96 7.24
CA CYS A 115 11.82 10.59 5.91
C CYS A 115 10.80 11.05 4.86
N LEU A 116 9.51 10.72 5.05
CA LEU A 116 8.43 11.15 4.15
C LEU A 116 8.38 12.66 4.00
N HIS A 117 8.49 13.42 5.10
CA HIS A 117 8.51 14.88 5.03
C HIS A 117 9.66 15.40 4.16
N ASN A 118 10.86 14.83 4.28
CA ASN A 118 12.01 15.26 3.49
C ASN A 118 11.90 14.83 2.03
N ALA A 119 11.50 13.58 1.77
CA ALA A 119 11.30 13.04 0.44
C ALA A 119 10.27 13.83 -0.37
N THR A 120 9.24 14.33 0.31
CA THR A 120 8.10 15.00 -0.34
C THR A 120 8.21 16.52 -0.37
N ILE A 121 9.24 17.15 0.22
CA ILE A 121 9.30 18.61 0.42
C ILE A 121 9.17 19.44 -0.86
N SER A 122 9.50 18.87 -2.01
CA SER A 122 9.38 19.49 -3.34
C SER A 122 7.96 19.47 -3.91
N SER A 123 7.07 18.61 -3.39
CA SER A 123 5.66 18.49 -3.78
C SER A 123 4.75 18.91 -2.63
N LYS A 124 3.97 19.97 -2.84
CA LYS A 124 3.02 20.43 -1.82
C LYS A 124 1.97 19.36 -1.48
N GLN A 125 1.43 18.68 -2.49
CA GLN A 125 0.41 17.63 -2.31
C GLN A 125 0.96 16.51 -1.43
N CYS A 126 2.09 15.92 -1.82
CA CYS A 126 2.66 14.82 -1.07
C CYS A 126 3.24 15.23 0.30
N ASN A 127 3.68 16.49 0.47
CA ASN A 127 4.21 16.96 1.75
C ASN A 127 3.15 17.33 2.78
N GLU A 128 2.06 17.94 2.34
CA GLU A 128 1.00 18.42 3.24
C GLU A 128 -0.14 17.41 3.41
N ASP A 129 -0.33 16.48 2.47
CA ASP A 129 -1.41 15.49 2.51
C ASP A 129 -0.91 14.04 2.59
N ASP A 130 -0.24 13.51 1.56
CA ASP A 130 0.04 12.07 1.46
C ASP A 130 1.05 11.57 2.50
N GLY A 131 2.16 12.30 2.67
CA GLY A 131 3.18 12.00 3.68
C GLY A 131 2.61 11.99 5.10
N PRO A 132 1.88 13.06 5.53
CA PRO A 132 1.17 13.06 6.81
C PRO A 132 0.12 11.96 6.95
N ALA A 133 -0.58 11.59 5.88
CA ALA A 133 -1.53 10.48 5.89
C ALA A 133 -0.83 9.14 6.14
N PHE A 134 0.25 8.83 5.42
CA PHE A 134 1.05 7.61 5.62
C PHE A 134 1.66 7.56 7.03
N CYS A 135 2.23 8.67 7.51
CA CYS A 135 2.73 8.80 8.88
C CYS A 135 1.64 8.50 9.93
N THR A 136 0.42 9.01 9.71
CA THR A 136 -0.73 8.77 10.60
C THR A 136 -1.16 7.31 10.58
N LEU A 137 -1.09 6.64 9.43
CA LEU A 137 -1.46 5.23 9.31
C LEU A 137 -0.50 4.33 10.09
N VAL A 138 0.81 4.49 9.94
CA VAL A 138 1.78 3.63 10.65
C VAL A 138 1.70 3.81 12.17
N ARG A 139 1.55 5.04 12.65
CA ARG A 139 1.46 5.31 14.10
C ARG A 139 0.21 4.72 14.76
N ASN A 140 -0.91 4.70 14.03
CA ASN A 140 -2.19 4.25 14.59
C ASN A 140 -2.46 2.76 14.34
N PHE A 141 -1.92 2.20 13.26
CA PHE A 141 -2.25 0.84 12.80
C PHE A 141 -1.03 -0.05 12.57
N GLY A 142 0.19 0.47 12.70
CA GLY A 142 1.43 -0.26 12.45
C GLY A 142 1.84 -1.24 13.54
N GLU A 143 1.12 -1.32 14.68
CA GLU A 143 1.44 -2.25 15.76
C GLU A 143 1.50 -3.71 15.30
N GLY A 144 0.50 -4.13 14.53
CA GLY A 144 0.43 -5.51 14.03
C GLY A 144 1.62 -5.85 13.13
N ALA A 145 1.97 -4.94 12.23
CA ALA A 145 3.13 -5.10 11.33
C ALA A 145 4.44 -5.15 12.13
N TYR A 146 4.63 -4.26 13.11
CA TYR A 146 5.81 -4.24 13.96
C TYR A 146 5.99 -5.55 14.75
N VAL A 147 4.91 -6.06 15.35
CA VAL A 147 4.96 -7.33 16.10
C VAL A 147 5.23 -8.51 15.16
N ALA A 148 4.61 -8.53 13.98
CA ALA A 148 4.81 -9.60 13.01
C ALA A 148 6.27 -9.68 12.52
N ALA A 149 6.90 -8.53 12.26
CA ALA A 149 8.31 -8.44 11.86
C ALA A 149 9.25 -9.14 12.88
N GLY A 150 9.02 -8.93 14.18
CA GLY A 150 9.83 -9.55 15.25
C GLY A 150 9.64 -11.07 15.40
N LEU A 151 8.52 -11.63 14.92
CA LEU A 151 8.32 -13.08 14.91
C LEU A 151 9.11 -13.74 13.78
N ASN A 152 9.27 -13.06 12.64
CA ASN A 152 10.05 -13.57 11.51
C ASN A 152 11.52 -13.77 11.90
N THR A 153 12.11 -12.87 12.69
CA THR A 153 13.51 -12.97 13.14
C THR A 153 13.78 -14.09 14.16
N THR A 154 12.75 -14.55 14.87
CA THR A 154 12.89 -15.60 15.91
C THR A 154 12.88 -17.02 15.32
N THR A 155 12.47 -17.19 14.06
CA THR A 155 12.33 -18.52 13.43
C THR A 155 13.61 -19.12 12.85
N VAL A 156 14.75 -18.42 12.93
CA VAL A 156 16.03 -18.92 12.41
C VAL A 156 17.09 -18.92 13.50
N SER A 157 17.05 -19.92 14.38
CA SER A 157 18.23 -20.35 15.12
C SER A 157 18.93 -21.46 14.30
N PRO A 158 20.20 -21.30 13.88
CA PRO A 158 20.91 -22.28 13.04
C PRO A 158 21.18 -23.67 13.66
N ASP A 159 20.71 -23.92 14.88
CA ASP A 159 21.07 -25.12 15.65
C ASP A 159 20.00 -26.24 15.61
N ASP A 160 18.84 -26.03 14.96
CA ASP A 160 17.75 -27.02 14.90
C ASP A 160 17.50 -27.60 13.48
N GLU A 161 18.55 -27.71 12.66
CA GLU A 161 18.56 -28.47 11.38
C GLU A 161 18.64 -30.00 11.61
N ASP A 162 17.87 -30.54 12.55
CA ASP A 162 17.60 -31.98 12.62
C ASP A 162 16.18 -32.23 13.12
N ILE A 163 15.21 -32.09 12.21
CA ILE A 163 14.07 -33.01 11.99
C ILE A 163 13.23 -32.42 10.83
N LEU A 164 13.65 -32.70 9.60
CA LEU A 164 12.74 -32.74 8.46
C LEU A 164 12.11 -34.13 8.38
N ASN A 165 10.86 -34.26 8.85
CA ASN A 165 9.81 -35.08 8.23
C ASN A 165 8.57 -35.15 9.13
N GLY A 166 7.54 -34.37 8.83
CA GLY A 166 6.22 -34.66 9.40
C GLY A 166 5.20 -33.53 9.35
N GLY A 167 4.62 -33.29 8.16
CA GLY A 167 3.24 -32.81 8.07
C GLY A 167 3.06 -31.31 8.03
N GLN A 168 2.70 -30.83 6.84
CA GLN A 168 1.88 -29.63 6.67
C GLN A 168 0.64 -29.75 7.57
N ASN A 169 0.44 -28.81 8.50
CA ASN A 169 -0.90 -28.38 8.85
C ASN A 169 -0.92 -26.89 9.19
N SER A 170 -0.99 -26.10 8.12
CA SER A 170 -1.54 -24.74 8.12
C SER A 170 -3.00 -24.82 8.56
N THR A 171 -3.26 -24.70 9.86
CA THR A 171 -4.56 -24.29 10.41
C THR A 171 -4.28 -23.67 11.76
N ASP A 172 -4.09 -22.35 11.81
CA ASP A 172 -4.63 -21.46 12.86
C ASP A 172 -4.12 -20.02 12.65
N TYR A 173 -4.81 -19.22 11.85
CA TYR A 173 -4.51 -17.78 11.69
C TYR A 173 -5.80 -16.97 11.43
N THR A 174 -6.91 -17.40 12.01
CA THR A 174 -8.21 -16.69 11.91
C THR A 174 -8.75 -16.18 13.23
N GLU A 175 -8.02 -16.30 14.35
CA GLU A 175 -8.49 -15.82 15.65
C GLU A 175 -7.73 -14.56 16.09
N TYR A 176 -7.95 -13.42 15.39
CA TYR A 176 -7.56 -12.11 15.94
C TYR A 176 -8.44 -10.92 15.52
N TYR A 177 -9.32 -11.04 14.52
CA TYR A 177 -10.14 -9.90 14.05
C TYR A 177 -11.64 -9.94 14.40
N ASP A 178 -12.14 -10.92 15.17
CA ASP A 178 -13.59 -11.08 15.37
C ASP A 178 -14.19 -10.50 16.67
N GLU A 179 -13.42 -9.86 17.55
CA GLU A 179 -13.95 -9.45 18.87
C GLU A 179 -14.42 -8.00 19.02
N ALA A 180 -14.35 -7.15 17.99
CA ALA A 180 -14.67 -5.72 18.13
C ALA A 180 -16.11 -5.29 17.75
N SER A 181 -17.10 -6.20 17.68
CA SER A 181 -18.45 -5.84 17.19
C SER A 181 -19.66 -6.10 18.12
N THR A 182 -19.49 -6.56 19.35
CA THR A 182 -20.63 -6.83 20.25
C THR A 182 -20.59 -5.99 21.53
N GLN A 183 -20.94 -4.71 21.42
CA GLN A 183 -21.53 -4.00 22.56
C GLN A 183 -22.73 -3.16 22.13
N THR A 184 -23.89 -3.81 22.19
CA THR A 184 -25.23 -3.22 22.17
C THR A 184 -25.62 -2.76 23.57
N HIS A 185 -26.10 -1.52 23.68
CA HIS A 185 -27.00 -1.07 24.76
C HIS A 185 -27.69 0.24 24.38
N PRO A 186 -28.84 0.56 24.99
CA PRO A 186 -30.16 -0.09 24.90
C PRO A 186 -31.12 0.63 23.92
#